data_AF-A0A1G6VRX4-F1
#
_entry.id   AF-A0A1G6VRX4-F1
#
_cell.length_a   1.000
_cell.length_b   1.000
_cell.length_c   1.000
_cell.angle_alpha   90.00
_cell.angle_beta   90.00
_cell.angle_gamma   90.00
#
_symmetry.space_group_name_H-M   'P 1'
#
loop_
_entity.id
_entity.type
_entity.pdbx_description
1 polymer ?
#
loop_
_entity_poly.entity_id
_entity_poly.type
_entity_poly.pdbx_seq_one_letter_code
_entity_poly.pdbx_strand_id
1 'polypeptide(L)' 'WRTIKYEKIYLNPPQDGLDLYAQLAEYMDYYNHRRRHSSLDNRIPAEAYSMIEQVA' A
#
# COMPACT_ATOMS: atom_id res chain seq x y z
N TRP A 1 -6.30 -5.27 3.20
CA TRP A 1 -6.42 -6.43 2.27
C TRP A 1 -7.49 -6.27 1.17
N ARG A 2 -8.73 -5.82 1.45
CA ARG A 2 -9.75 -5.68 0.39
C ARG A 2 -9.31 -4.74 -0.75
N THR A 3 -8.80 -3.57 -0.42
CA THR A 3 -8.45 -2.50 -1.38
C THR A 3 -7.44 -2.97 -2.43
N ILE A 4 -6.29 -3.50 -2.00
CA ILE A 4 -5.22 -3.98 -2.90
C ILE A 4 -5.69 -5.08 -3.86
N LYS A 5 -6.61 -5.95 -3.43
CA LYS A 5 -7.16 -6.98 -4.30
C LYS A 5 -7.92 -6.38 -5.47
N TYR A 6 -8.80 -5.41 -5.21
CA TYR A 6 -9.64 -4.81 -6.24
C TYR A 6 -8.89 -3.79 -7.11
N GLU A 7 -7.95 -3.05 -6.53
CA GLU A 7 -7.25 -1.97 -7.24
C GLU A 7 -5.98 -2.43 -7.97
N LYS A 8 -5.35 -3.54 -7.56
CA LYS A 8 -4.11 -4.04 -8.19
C LYS A 8 -4.24 -5.47 -8.69
N ILE A 9 -4.54 -6.43 -7.81
CA ILE A 9 -4.43 -7.88 -8.11
C ILE A 9 -5.50 -8.38 -9.08
N TYR A 10 -6.76 -7.99 -8.94
CA TYR A 10 -7.83 -8.46 -9.83
C TYR A 10 -7.76 -7.81 -11.22
N LEU A 11 -7.22 -6.60 -11.30
CA LEU A 11 -6.99 -5.90 -12.57
C LEU A 11 -5.73 -6.40 -13.26
N ASN A 12 -4.72 -6.82 -12.49
CA ASN A 12 -3.44 -7.34 -12.97
C ASN A 12 -3.11 -8.65 -12.25
N PRO A 13 -3.74 -9.77 -12.62
CA PRO A 13 -3.47 -11.06 -11.98
C PRO A 13 -1.97 -11.40 -12.11
N PRO A 14 -1.28 -11.71 -11.01
CA PRO A 14 0.14 -12.03 -11.05
C PRO A 14 0.39 -13.35 -11.77
N GLN A 15 1.51 -13.42 -12.48
CA GLN A 15 1.91 -14.63 -13.21
C GLN A 15 2.42 -15.72 -12.26
N ASP A 16 3.13 -15.33 -11.21
CA ASP A 16 3.69 -16.22 -10.20
C ASP A 16 3.81 -15.50 -8.83
N GLY A 17 4.44 -16.18 -7.87
CA GLY A 17 4.64 -15.63 -6.53
C GLY A 17 5.61 -14.45 -6.47
N LEU A 18 6.61 -14.40 -7.35
CA LEU A 18 7.59 -13.32 -7.39
C LEU A 18 6.96 -12.05 -7.97
N ASP A 19 6.17 -12.19 -9.03
CA ASP A 19 5.38 -11.11 -9.60
C ASP A 19 4.36 -10.59 -8.58
N LEU A 20 3.64 -11.47 -7.87
CA LEU A 20 2.76 -11.06 -6.78
C LEU A 20 3.53 -10.25 -5.72
N TYR A 21 4.70 -10.72 -5.28
CA TYR A 21 5.51 -10.00 -4.31
C TYR A 21 5.90 -8.61 -4.80
N ALA A 22 6.36 -8.49 -6.04
CA ALA A 22 6.73 -7.21 -6.64
C ALA A 22 5.53 -6.25 -6.70
N GLN A 23 4.37 -6.73 -7.14
CA GLN A 23 3.14 -5.93 -7.20
C GLN A 23 2.66 -5.48 -5.81
N LEU A 24 2.80 -6.33 -4.79
CA LEU A 24 2.48 -5.99 -3.41
C LEU A 24 3.41 -4.88 -2.90
N ALA A 25 4.72 -5.01 -3.12
CA ALA A 25 5.71 -4.03 -2.69
C ALA A 25 5.44 -2.66 -3.33
N GLU A 26 5.20 -2.63 -4.64
CA GLU A 26 4.86 -1.40 -5.38
C GLU A 26 3.57 -0.75 -4.85
N TYR A 27 2.52 -1.55 -4.61
CA TYR A 27 1.26 -1.00 -4.11
C TYR A 27 1.40 -0.47 -2.68
N MET A 28 2.18 -1.12 -1.82
CA MET A 28 2.41 -0.65 -0.45
C MET A 28 3.20 0.66 -0.42
N ASP A 29 4.22 0.82 -1.28
CA ASP A 29 4.92 2.11 -1.44
C ASP A 29 3.93 3.22 -1.82
N TYR A 30 3.11 2.99 -2.85
CA TYR A 30 2.08 3.93 -3.27
C TYR A 30 1.09 4.26 -2.15
N TYR A 31 0.57 3.23 -1.47
CA TYR A 31 -0.43 3.39 -0.42
C TYR A 31 0.12 4.18 0.78
N ASN A 32 1.34 3.88 1.22
CA ASN A 32 1.93 4.49 2.40
C ASN A 32 2.51 5.89 2.13
N HIS A 33 3.09 6.11 0.95
CA HIS A 33 3.87 7.32 0.66
C HIS A 33 3.22 8.30 -0.31
N ARG A 34 2.14 7.91 -1.02
CA ARG A 34 1.55 8.77 -2.08
C ARG A 34 0.04 8.94 -1.96
N ARG A 35 -0.69 7.90 -1.56
CA ARG A 35 -2.15 7.96 -1.42
C ARG A 35 -2.55 8.79 -0.21
N ARG A 36 -3.39 9.81 -0.40
CA ARG A 36 -4.02 10.55 0.69
C ARG A 36 -5.25 9.82 1.21
N HIS A 37 -5.41 9.81 2.54
CA HIS A 37 -6.50 9.13 3.20
C HIS A 37 -7.41 10.14 3.89
N SER A 38 -8.69 10.18 3.49
CA SER A 38 -9.67 11.07 4.11
C SER A 38 -9.87 10.79 5.60
N SER A 39 -9.72 9.53 6.02
CA SER A 39 -9.74 9.13 7.44
C SER A 39 -8.52 9.58 8.24
N LEU A 40 -7.47 10.09 7.56
CA LEU A 40 -6.24 10.61 8.16
C LEU A 40 -6.08 12.11 7.86
N ASP A 41 -7.19 12.86 7.81
CA ASP A 41 -7.20 14.28 7.47
C ASP A 41 -6.49 14.60 6.14
N ASN A 42 -6.66 13.73 5.14
CA ASN A 42 -6.00 13.78 3.83
C ASN A 42 -4.46 13.70 3.87
N ARG A 43 -3.88 13.16 4.95
CA ARG A 43 -2.45 12.83 5.04
C ARG A 43 -2.18 11.45 4.45
N ILE A 44 -0.91 11.18 4.17
CA ILE A 44 -0.44 9.84 3.78
C ILE A 44 -0.15 9.01 5.04
N PRO A 45 -0.28 7.68 5.00
CA PRO A 45 0.00 6.83 6.16
C PRO A 45 1.40 7.03 6.75
N ALA A 46 2.43 7.19 5.92
CA ALA A 46 3.79 7.44 6.40
C ALA A 46 3.89 8.71 7.27
N GLU A 47 3.18 9.79 6.92
CA GLU A 47 3.13 11.00 7.74
C GLU A 47 2.37 10.78 9.05
N ALA A 48 1.24 10.06 8.99
CA ALA A 48 0.37 9.85 10.13
C ALA A 48 0.98 8.89 11.18
N TYR A 49 1.77 7.91 10.73
CA TYR A 49 2.28 6.82 11.57
C TYR A 49 3.81 6.77 11.71
N SER A 50 4.56 7.74 11.16
CA SER A 50 6.04 7.77 11.21
C SER A 50 6.67 7.55 12.59
N MET A 51 5.97 7.88 13.69
CA MET A 51 6.47 7.63 15.06
C MET A 51 6.39 6.16 15.49
N ILE A 52 5.58 5.33 14.83
CA ILE A 52 5.40 3.90 15.14
C ILE A 52 6.47 3.05 14.44
N GLU A 53 6.94 3.45 13.25
CA GLU A 53 7.97 2.72 12.50
C GLU A 53 9.38 2.84 13.10
N GLN A 54 9.67 3.82 13.96
CA GLN A 54 10.99 3.97 14.60
C GLN A 54 11.16 3.13 15.88
N VAL A 55 10.09 2.48 16.37
CA VAL A 55 10.09 1.72 17.63
C VAL A 55 10.03 0.21 17.40
N ALA A 56 9.89 -0.23 16.14
CA ALA A 56 9.92 -1.63 15.71
C ALA A 56 11.26 -1.99 15.07
#